data_AF-A0A1Z9T9R1-F1
#
_entry.id   AF-A0A1Z9T9R1-F1
#
_cell.length_a   1.000
_cell.length_b   1.000
_cell.length_c   1.000
_cell.angle_alpha   90.00
_cell.angle_beta   90.00
_cell.angle_gamma   90.00
#
_symmetry.space_group_name_H-M   'P 1'
#
loop_
_entity.id
_entity.type
_entity.pdbx_description
1 polymer ?
#
loop_
_entity_poly.entity_id
_entity_poly.type
_entity_poly.pdbx_seq_one_letter_code
_entity_poly.pdbx_strand_id
1 'polypeptide(L)' 'MLDVSRVCVVGLGLMGASLAAALRGSGFGGSVVGCARRVEAIEAGLEWGWLDEGFTDMGAAVAEADVVVFCLPVEAIAE' A
#
# COMPACT_ATOMS: atom_id res chain seq x y z
N MET A 1 6.25 13.42 -18.27
CA MET A 1 5.74 12.15 -17.72
C MET A 1 5.87 12.24 -16.22
N LEU A 2 4.84 11.87 -15.47
CA LEU A 2 4.95 11.75 -14.01
C LEU A 2 5.83 10.52 -13.73
N ASP A 3 6.97 10.73 -13.08
CA ASP A 3 7.84 9.66 -12.63
C ASP A 3 7.32 9.19 -11.26
N VAL A 4 6.55 8.09 -11.26
CA VAL A 4 5.95 7.56 -10.03
C VAL A 4 6.99 6.71 -9.32
N SER A 5 7.43 7.19 -8.16
CA SER A 5 8.50 6.58 -7.38
C SER A 5 8.00 5.89 -6.11
N ARG A 6 6.84 6.31 -5.57
CA ARG A 6 6.26 5.75 -4.34
C ARG A 6 4.75 5.59 -4.44
N VAL A 7 4.27 4.36 -4.28
CA VAL A 7 2.84 4.01 -4.28
C VAL A 7 2.44 3.55 -2.88
N CYS A 8 1.45 4.22 -2.28
CA CYS A 8 0.84 3.82 -1.02
C CYS A 8 -0.47 3.06 -1.26
N VAL A 9 -0.59 1.87 -0.69
CA VAL A 9 -1.80 1.05 -0.70
C VAL A 9 -2.44 1.09 0.68
N VAL A 10 -3.59 1.75 0.77
CA VAL A 10 -4.36 1.88 2.02
C VAL A 10 -5.43 0.80 2.08
N GLY A 11 -5.26 -0.16 2.97
CA GLY A 11 -6.13 -1.33 3.13
C GLY A 11 -5.52 -2.60 2.56
N LEU A 12 -4.80 -3.35 3.40
CA LEU A 12 -4.15 -4.63 3.03
C LEU A 12 -5.10 -5.84 3.19
N GLY A 13 -6.28 -5.74 2.59
CA GLY A 13 -7.17 -6.87 2.39
C GLY A 13 -6.82 -7.64 1.11
N LEU A 14 -7.76 -8.43 0.59
CA LEU A 14 -7.57 -9.16 -0.68
C LEU A 14 -7.13 -8.20 -1.81
N MET A 15 -7.88 -7.10 -2.02
CA MET A 15 -7.61 -6.16 -3.11
C MET A 15 -6.28 -5.41 -2.95
N GLY A 16 -6.01 -4.83 -1.77
CA GLY A 16 -4.76 -4.09 -1.57
C GLY A 16 -3.52 -4.98 -1.62
N ALA A 17 -3.59 -6.17 -1.02
CA ALA A 17 -2.48 -7.12 -1.08
C ALA A 17 -2.26 -7.63 -2.52
N SER A 18 -3.33 -7.94 -3.26
CA SER A 18 -3.21 -8.30 -4.69
C SER A 18 -2.63 -7.17 -5.54
N LEU A 19 -2.97 -5.91 -5.26
CA LEU A 19 -2.40 -4.76 -5.97
C LEU A 19 -0.90 -4.62 -5.66
N ALA A 20 -0.50 -4.70 -4.39
CA ALA A 20 0.90 -4.64 -4.00
C ALA A 20 1.71 -5.77 -4.66
N ALA A 21 1.18 -7.00 -4.64
CA ALA A 21 1.78 -8.14 -5.33
C ALA A 21 1.88 -7.93 -6.85
N ALA A 22 0.84 -7.37 -7.48
CA ALA A 22 0.82 -7.10 -8.91
C ALA A 22 1.82 -6.01 -9.32
N LEU A 23 1.98 -4.95 -8.52
CA LEU A 23 2.99 -3.91 -8.75
C LEU A 23 4.40 -4.52 -8.79
N ARG A 24 4.71 -5.41 -7.83
CA ARG A 24 5.97 -6.16 -7.85
C ARG A 24 6.07 -7.09 -9.05
N GLY A 25 5.04 -7.86 -9.32
CA GLY A 25 4.99 -8.78 -10.46
C GLY A 25 5.14 -8.08 -11.82
N SER A 26 4.72 -6.82 -11.95
CA SER A 26 4.88 -6.03 -13.17
C SER A 26 6.26 -5.38 -13.31
N GLY A 27 7.16 -5.55 -12.33
CA GLY A 27 8.48 -4.93 -12.33
C GLY A 27 8.46 -3.46 -11.97
N PHE A 28 7.49 -3.00 -11.17
CA PHE A 28 7.51 -1.63 -10.65
C PHE A 28 8.74 -1.43 -9.77
N GLY A 29 9.66 -0.56 -10.23
CA GLY A 29 10.94 -0.30 -9.59
C GLY A 29 10.90 0.74 -8.47
N GLY A 30 9.74 1.35 -8.23
CA GLY A 30 9.53 2.27 -7.12
C GLY A 30 9.20 1.55 -5.80
N SER A 31 8.94 2.36 -4.78
CA SER A 31 8.58 1.89 -3.46
C SER A 31 7.09 1.60 -3.33
N VAL A 32 6.74 0.48 -2.70
CA VAL A 32 5.37 0.09 -2.38
C VAL A 32 5.19 0.14 -0.87
N VAL A 33 4.33 1.05 -0.40
CA VAL A 33 4.03 1.27 1.02
C VAL A 33 2.65 0.72 1.34
N GLY A 34 2.52 -0.03 2.43
CA GLY A 34 1.24 -0.53 2.90
C GLY A 34 0.74 0.21 4.14
N CYS A 35 -0.56 0.53 4.17
CA CYS A 35 -1.22 1.03 5.37
C CYS A 35 -2.38 0.10 5.76
N ALA A 36 -2.38 -0.39 7.00
CA ALA A 36 -3.50 -1.19 7.52
C ALA A 36 -3.61 -1.09 9.04
N ARG A 37 -4.84 -1.28 9.55
CA ARG A 37 -5.10 -1.32 11.00
C ARG A 37 -4.52 -2.56 11.69
N ARG A 38 -4.39 -3.67 10.95
CA ARG A 38 -3.90 -4.95 11.45
C ARG A 38 -2.43 -5.10 11.08
N VAL A 39 -1.57 -5.17 12.09
CA VAL A 39 -0.12 -5.27 11.93
C VAL A 39 0.25 -6.58 11.20
N GLU A 40 -0.51 -7.65 11.42
CA GLU A 40 -0.27 -8.95 10.81
C GLU A 40 -0.40 -8.90 9.27
N ALA A 41 -1.28 -8.05 8.75
CA ALA A 41 -1.43 -7.87 7.31
C ALA A 41 -0.25 -7.09 6.69
N ILE A 42 0.33 -6.17 7.47
CA ILE A 42 1.53 -5.43 7.09
C ILE A 42 2.73 -6.37 7.08
N GLU A 43 2.93 -7.12 8.17
CA GLU A 43 4.03 -8.07 8.32
C GLU A 43 4.01 -9.12 7.21
N ALA A 44 2.85 -9.69 6.87
CA ALA A 44 2.73 -10.63 5.76
C ALA A 44 3.14 -10.00 4.42
N GLY A 45 2.74 -8.75 4.15
CA GLY A 45 3.11 -8.03 2.93
C GLY A 45 4.62 -7.73 2.84
N LEU A 46 5.26 -7.44 3.97
CA LEU A 46 6.71 -7.25 4.06
C LEU A 46 7.44 -8.59 3.87
N GLU A 47 7.00 -9.65 4.55
CA GLU A 47 7.58 -11.00 4.47
C GLU A 47 7.52 -11.56 3.04
N TRP A 48 6.42 -11.33 2.33
CA TRP A 48 6.26 -11.74 0.93
C TRP A 48 6.96 -10.82 -0.08
N GLY A 49 7.60 -9.75 0.38
CA GLY A 49 8.29 -8.78 -0.47
C GLY A 49 7.35 -7.92 -1.34
N TRP A 50 6.07 -7.84 -0.98
CA TRP A 50 5.09 -7.02 -1.70
C TRP A 50 5.17 -5.56 -1.29
N LEU A 51 5.56 -5.29 -0.04
CA LEU A 51 5.75 -3.97 0.53
C LEU A 51 7.24 -3.74 0.85
N ASP A 52 7.70 -2.50 0.75
CA ASP A 52 8.98 -2.08 1.35
C ASP A 52 8.79 -1.58 2.78
N GLU A 53 7.66 -0.90 3.02
CA GLU A 53 7.35 -0.24 4.28
C GLU A 53 5.88 -0.42 4.64
N GLY A 54 5.61 -0.33 5.94
CA GLY A 54 4.31 -0.63 6.51
C GLY A 54 3.95 0.31 7.65
N PHE A 55 2.74 0.86 7.63
CA PHE A 55 2.27 1.83 8.60
C PHE A 55 0.88 1.48 9.13
N THR A 56 0.65 1.77 10.40
CA THR A 56 -0.69 1.72 11.02
C THR A 56 -1.36 3.10 11.05
N ASP A 57 -0.57 4.17 10.93
CA ASP A 57 -1.03 5.54 10.79
C ASP A 57 -1.11 5.94 9.31
N MET A 58 -2.27 6.42 8.89
CA MET A 58 -2.49 6.80 7.48
C MET A 58 -1.70 8.06 7.11
N GLY A 59 -1.60 9.04 8.02
CA GLY A 59 -0.88 10.29 7.77
C GLY A 59 0.59 10.04 7.44
N ALA A 60 1.25 9.20 8.22
CA ALA A 60 2.61 8.74 7.97
C ALA A 60 2.72 7.95 6.66
N ALA A 61 1.75 7.07 6.35
CA ALA A 61 1.80 6.24 5.16
C ALA A 61 1.74 7.03 3.85
N VAL A 62 0.94 8.10 3.81
CA VAL A 62 0.69 8.87 2.58
C VAL A 62 1.62 10.07 2.40
N ALA A 63 2.40 10.44 3.42
CA ALA A 63 3.17 11.69 3.45
C ALA A 63 4.10 11.89 2.24
N GLU A 64 4.67 10.81 1.72
CA GLU A 64 5.63 10.82 0.61
C GLU A 64 5.11 10.11 -0.65
N ALA A 65 3.83 9.73 -0.67
CA ALA A 65 3.27 8.94 -1.77
C ALA A 65 2.96 9.81 -3.01
N ASP A 66 3.45 9.39 -4.18
CA ASP A 66 3.07 9.98 -5.47
C ASP A 66 1.66 9.54 -5.88
N VAL A 67 1.31 8.30 -5.50
CA VAL A 67 0.00 7.69 -5.75
C VAL A 67 -0.48 7.01 -4.48
N VAL A 68 -1.72 7.30 -4.08
CA VAL A 68 -2.41 6.61 -2.99
C VAL A 68 -3.59 5.84 -3.56
N VAL A 69 -3.68 4.55 -3.24
CA VAL A 69 -4.79 3.70 -3.65
C VAL A 69 -5.53 3.21 -2.42
N PHE A 70 -6.79 3.64 -2.28
CA PHE A 70 -7.68 3.18 -1.21
C PHE A 70 -8.36 1.87 -1.61
N CYS A 71 -8.02 0.81 -0.88
CA CYS A 71 -8.59 -0.53 -0.97
C CYS A 71 -9.44 -0.86 0.26
N LEU A 72 -10.24 0.12 0.71
CA LEU A 72 -11.14 0.04 1.85
C LEU A 72 -12.61 -0.04 1.38
N PRO A 73 -13.55 -0.49 2.25
CA PRO A 73 -14.98 -0.25 2.02
C PRO A 73 -15.24 1.24 1.78
N VAL A 74 -16.14 1.57 0.84
CA VAL A 74 -16.41 2.95 0.41
C VAL A 74 -16.80 3.86 1.58
N GLU A 75 -17.58 3.32 2.52
CA GLU A 75 -17.99 4.04 3.74
C GLU A 75 -16.80 4.54 4.56
N ALA A 76 -15.71 3.77 4.62
CA ALA A 76 -14.50 4.13 5.37
C ALA A 76 -13.56 5.10 4.64
N ILE A 77 -13.89 5.50 3.40
CA ILE A 77 -13.10 6.46 2.60
C ILE A 77 -13.70 7.87 2.72
N ALA A 78 -15.01 7.97 2.88
CA ALA A 78 -15.76 9.23 2.89
C ALA A 78 -15.99 9.81 4.29
N GLU A 79 -15.59 9.08 5.34
CA GLU A 79 -15.58 9.51 6.75
C GLU A 79 -14.29 10.27 7.08
#